data_AF-A0A0R3LS45-F1
#
_entry.id   AF-A0A0R3LS45-F1
#
_cell.length_a   1.000
_cell.length_b   1.000
_cell.length_c   1.000
_cell.angle_alpha   90.00
_cell.angle_beta   90.00
_cell.angle_gamma   90.00
#
_symmetry.space_group_name_H-M   'P 1'
#
loop_
_entity.id
_entity.type
_entity.pdbx_description
1 polymer ?
#
loop_
_entity_poly.entity_id
_entity_poly.type
_entity_poly.pdbx_seq_one_letter_code
_entity_poly.pdbx_strand_id
1 'polypeptide(L)' 'MTMHRHEGTIKDIAAAEGKSTQRIYQVAMEAGFPAPLYVVGKNKIYDMRQVARYFANRTDRRKTA' A
#
# COMPACT_ATOMS: atom_id res chain seq x y z
N MET A 1 17.03 -0.07 20.00
CA MET A 1 16.27 -0.60 18.86
C MET A 1 15.45 0.52 18.26
N THR A 2 15.98 1.20 17.24
CA THR A 2 15.25 2.26 16.54
C THR A 2 14.26 1.56 15.61
N MET A 3 12.99 1.52 15.97
CA MET A 3 11.94 0.97 15.10
C MET A 3 11.91 1.82 13.82
N HIS A 4 12.45 1.29 12.71
CA HIS A 4 12.24 1.87 11.39
C HIS A 4 10.73 1.94 11.16
N ARG A 5 10.17 3.14 11.15
CA ARG A 5 8.74 3.33 10.88
C ARG A 5 8.48 2.85 9.46
N HIS A 6 7.69 1.78 9.32
CA HIS A 6 7.27 1.25 8.02
C HIS A 6 6.08 2.06 7.49
N GLU A 7 6.23 3.38 7.44
CA GLU A 7 5.18 4.30 7.03
C GLU A 7 5.52 4.89 5.67
N GLY A 8 4.53 5.00 4.79
CA GLY A 8 4.74 5.50 3.43
C GLY A 8 3.47 6.04 2.78
N THR A 9 3.63 6.82 1.73
CA THR A 9 2.54 7.36 0.91
C THR A 9 2.17 6.42 -0.23
N ILE A 10 1.09 6.73 -0.95
CA ILE A 10 0.75 6.07 -2.24
C ILE A 10 1.93 6.08 -3.23
N LYS A 11 2.77 7.13 -3.23
CA LYS A 11 3.95 7.20 -4.10
C LYS A 11 5.00 6.18 -3.71
N ASP A 12 5.25 6.01 -2.41
CA ASP A 12 6.21 5.04 -1.89
C ASP A 12 5.73 3.61 -2.14
N ILE A 13 4.43 3.36 -1.99
CA ILE A 13 3.79 2.09 -2.34
C ILE A 13 3.94 1.80 -3.83
N ALA A 14 3.69 2.79 -4.69
CA ALA A 14 3.83 2.64 -6.13
C ALA A 14 5.26 2.29 -6.55
N ALA A 15 6.25 2.94 -5.94
CA ALA A 15 7.66 2.63 -6.14
C ALA A 15 8.02 1.21 -5.67
N ALA A 16 7.57 0.82 -4.48
CA ALA A 16 7.83 -0.52 -3.92
C ALA A 16 7.21 -1.65 -4.74
N GLU A 17 6.01 -1.42 -5.29
CA GLU A 17 5.28 -2.39 -6.11
C GLU A 17 5.68 -2.37 -7.60
N GLY A 18 6.53 -1.43 -8.03
CA GLY A 18 6.88 -1.24 -9.44
C GLY A 18 5.67 -0.87 -10.32
N LYS A 19 4.70 -0.12 -9.78
CA LYS A 19 3.44 0.24 -10.43
C LYS A 19 3.29 1.76 -10.55
N SER A 20 2.38 2.21 -11.42
CA SER A 20 2.03 3.63 -11.47
C SER A 20 1.23 4.05 -10.24
N THR A 21 1.40 5.30 -9.81
CA THR A 21 0.63 5.89 -8.70
C THR A 21 -0.87 5.84 -8.95
N GLN A 22 -1.31 6.09 -10.18
CA GLN A 22 -2.73 5.98 -10.57
C GLN A 22 -3.27 4.57 -10.36
N ARG A 23 -2.47 3.53 -10.66
CA ARG A 23 -2.88 2.15 -10.41
C ARG A 23 -3.05 1.87 -8.92
N ILE A 24 -2.13 2.36 -8.09
CA ILE A 24 -2.26 2.21 -6.63
C ILE A 24 -3.47 2.99 -6.10
N TYR A 25 -3.79 4.17 -6.65
CA TYR A 25 -5.01 4.91 -6.28
C TYR A 25 -6.29 4.12 -6.56
N GLN A 26 -6.38 3.47 -7.73
CA GLN A 26 -7.52 2.60 -8.04
C GLN A 26 -7.61 1.44 -7.06
N VAL A 27 -6.49 0.78 -6.77
CA VAL A 27 -6.42 -0.33 -5.82
C VAL A 27 -6.78 0.13 -4.40
N ALA A 28 -6.40 1.35 -4.02
CA ALA A 28 -6.73 1.92 -2.72
C ALA A 28 -8.22 2.24 -2.54
N MET A 29 -9.00 2.25 -3.63
CA MET A 29 -10.46 2.36 -3.58
C MET A 29 -11.16 0.98 -3.51
N GLU A 30 -10.43 -0.12 -3.71
CA GLU A 30 -11.01 -1.45 -3.62
C GLU A 30 -11.27 -1.86 -2.16
N ALA A 31 -12.32 -2.66 -1.97
CA ALA A 31 -12.64 -3.21 -0.65
C ALA A 31 -11.47 -4.07 -0.13
N GLY A 32 -11.09 -3.84 1.13
CA GLY A 32 -10.02 -4.59 1.79
C GLY A 32 -8.61 -4.03 1.59
N PHE A 33 -8.43 -2.90 0.89
CA PHE A 33 -7.17 -2.18 0.93
C PHE A 33 -6.90 -1.59 2.32
N PRO A 34 -5.65 -1.57 2.82
CA PRO A 34 -5.34 -1.01 4.14
C PRO A 34 -5.77 0.44 4.30
N ALA A 35 -6.40 0.74 5.43
CA ALA A 35 -6.72 2.12 5.79
C ALA A 35 -5.42 2.93 6.06
N PRO A 36 -5.42 4.23 5.74
CA PRO A 36 -4.31 5.09 6.12
C PRO A 36 -4.24 5.23 7.65
N LEU A 37 -3.03 5.27 8.19
CA LEU A 37 -2.76 5.50 9.61
C LEU A 37 -3.15 6.93 10.01
N TYR A 38 -2.76 7.91 9.20
CA TYR A 38 -3.05 9.32 9.40
C TYR A 38 -2.85 10.11 8.09
N VAL A 39 -3.21 11.39 8.11
CA VAL A 39 -3.13 12.28 6.95
C VAL A 39 -2.20 13.45 7.29
N VAL A 40 -1.26 13.75 6.40
CA VAL A 40 -0.36 14.91 6.49
C VAL A 40 -0.63 15.82 5.30
N GLY A 41 -1.34 16.93 5.55
CA GLY A 41 -1.82 17.82 4.49
C GLY A 41 -2.80 17.09 3.55
N LYS A 42 -2.41 16.88 2.29
CA LYS A 42 -3.19 16.10 1.30
C LYS A 42 -2.70 14.65 1.15
N ASN A 43 -1.63 14.26 1.86
CA ASN A 43 -1.02 12.95 1.73
C ASN A 43 -1.55 12.00 2.80
N LYS A 44 -2.08 10.86 2.37
CA LYS A 44 -2.44 9.74 3.24
C LYS A 44 -1.20 8.89 3.51
N ILE A 45 -0.93 8.61 4.79
CA ILE A 45 0.19 7.78 5.23
C ILE A 45 -0.34 6.40 5.58
N TYR A 46 0.33 5.36 5.09
CA TYR A 46 -0.05 3.97 5.21
C TYR A 46 1.03 3.16 5.91
N ASP A 47 0.62 2.09 6.59
CA ASP A 47 1.53 1.05 7.05
C ASP A 47 1.97 0.18 5.86
N MET A 48 3.22 0.34 5.45
CA MET A 48 3.83 -0.37 4.33
C MET A 48 3.83 -1.89 4.54
N ARG A 49 3.85 -2.40 5.79
CA ARG A 49 3.78 -3.85 6.06
C ARG A 49 2.39 -4.40 5.73
N GLN A 50 1.34 -3.68 6.10
CA GLN A 50 -0.03 -4.09 5.78
C GLN A 50 -0.27 -4.04 4.27
N VAL A 51 0.25 -2.99 3.61
CA VAL A 51 0.16 -2.85 2.15
C VAL A 51 0.90 -3.99 1.43
N ALA A 52 2.12 -4.32 1.86
CA ALA A 52 2.87 -5.44 1.30
C ALA A 52 2.13 -6.78 1.49
N ARG A 53 1.53 -7.04 2.67
CA ARG A 53 0.71 -8.24 2.90
C ARG A 53 -0.51 -8.29 1.99
N TYR A 54 -1.19 -7.16 1.79
CA TYR A 54 -2.32 -7.07 0.87
C TYR A 54 -1.92 -7.44 -0.56
N PHE A 55 -0.81 -6.88 -1.07
CA PHE A 55 -0.34 -7.19 -2.42
C PHE A 55 0.21 -8.61 -2.58
N ALA A 56 0.85 -9.17 -1.55
CA ALA A 56 1.27 -10.56 -1.52
C ALA A 56 0.05 -11.50 -1.65
N ASN A 57 -0.98 -11.30 -0.83
CA ASN A 57 -2.20 -12.12 -0.85
C ASN A 57 -3.00 -11.95 -2.15
N ARG A 58 -2.99 -10.74 -2.74
CA ARG A 58 -3.63 -10.48 -4.02
C ARG A 58 -2.92 -11.15 -5.19
N THR A 59 -1.59 -11.19 -5.16
CA THR A 59 -0.78 -11.86 -6.19
C THR A 59 -0.95 -13.38 -6.10
N ASP A 60 -1.03 -13.92 -4.88
CA ASP A 60 -1.27 -15.34 -4.63
C ASP A 60 -2.59 -15.83 -5.24
N ARG A 61 -3.68 -15.07 -5.05
CA ARG A 61 -4.98 -15.34 -5.71
C ARG A 61 -4.95 -15.26 -7.24
N ARG A 62 -3.99 -14.53 -7.82
CA ARG A 62 -3.86 -14.44 -9.30
C ARG A 62 -3.08 -15.61 -9.88
N LYS A 63 -2.24 -16.29 -9.08
CA LYS A 63 -1.50 -17.50 -9.50
C LYS A 63 -2.30 -18.79 -9.36
N THR A 64 -3.37 -18.76 -8.57
CA THR A 64 -4.28 -19.89 -8.35
C THR A 64 -5.48 -19.91 -9.29
N ALA A 65 -5.56 -18.97 -10.24
CA ALA A 65 -6.57 -18.89 -11.29
C ALA A 65 -6.06 -19.49 -12.60
#